data_AF-A0A1G7HWQ3-F1
#
_entry.id   AF-A0A1G7HWQ3-F1
#
_cell.length_a   1.000
_cell.length_b   1.000
_cell.length_c   1.000
_cell.angle_alpha   90.00
_cell.angle_beta   90.00
_cell.angle_gamma   90.00
#
_symmetry.space_group_name_H-M   'P 1'
#
loop_
_entity.id
_entity.type
_entity.pdbx_description
1 polymer ?
#
loop_
_entity_poly.entity_id
_entity_poly.type
_entity_poly.pdbx_seq_one_letter_code
_entity_poly.pdbx_strand_id
1 'polypeptide(L)'
;MRPALVLLAGPNGAGKSTLYQTRVAPSFAGPFINADLIQRDELRDPSMEASYRAAEIAAERRAELLAAKQSFATETVFSHPSKLAILTEAQARGYMVIVMHVGVDDPELSVARVRARTEEGGHESPRRRSAPATRAANR
;
A
#
# COMPACT_ATOMS: atom_id res chain seq x y z
N MET A 1 7.53 22.59 -13.79
CA MET A 1 8.28 21.57 -13.00
C MET A 1 7.80 20.19 -13.43
N ARG A 2 8.66 19.17 -13.39
CA ARG A 2 8.27 17.77 -13.67
C ARG A 2 7.51 17.19 -12.48
N PRO A 3 6.31 16.59 -12.66
CA PRO A 3 5.58 16.00 -11.53
C PRO A 3 6.28 14.74 -11.03
N ALA A 4 6.10 14.42 -9.76
CA ALA A 4 6.75 13.30 -9.09
C ALA A 4 5.74 12.34 -8.47
N LEU A 5 5.96 11.04 -8.68
CA LEU A 5 5.25 9.96 -8.01
C LEU A 5 6.21 9.30 -7.03
N VAL A 6 5.88 9.35 -5.74
CA VAL A 6 6.60 8.59 -4.70
C VAL A 6 5.78 7.38 -4.31
N LEU A 7 6.29 6.17 -4.58
CA LEU A 7 5.68 4.92 -4.18
C LEU A 7 6.45 4.31 -3.00
N LEU A 8 5.77 4.14 -1.86
CA LEU A 8 6.29 3.36 -0.73
C LEU A 8 5.77 1.93 -0.82
N ALA A 9 6.67 0.96 -0.99
CA ALA A 9 6.29 -0.41 -1.26
C ALA A 9 6.90 -1.37 -0.24
N GLY A 10 6.08 -2.24 0.34
CA GLY A 10 6.50 -3.14 1.42
C GLY A 10 5.32 -3.78 2.15
N PRO A 11 5.54 -4.86 2.93
CA PRO A 11 4.47 -5.54 3.65
C PRO A 11 3.79 -4.63 4.70
N ASN A 12 2.60 -5.02 5.16
CA ASN A 12 1.93 -4.34 6.26
C ASN A 12 2.79 -4.41 7.52
N GLY A 13 2.86 -3.31 8.27
CA GLY A 13 3.73 -3.21 9.45
C GLY A 13 5.21 -2.97 9.16
N ALA A 14 5.65 -2.88 7.89
CA ALA A 14 7.06 -2.63 7.54
C ALA A 14 7.57 -1.22 7.91
N GLY A 15 6.70 -0.31 8.34
CA GLY A 15 7.09 1.08 8.65
C GLY A 15 7.00 2.05 7.47
N LYS A 16 6.25 1.72 6.40
CA LYS A 16 6.04 2.60 5.23
C LYS A 16 5.53 3.98 5.63
N SER A 17 4.48 4.06 6.44
CA SER A 17 3.91 5.35 6.86
C SER A 17 4.90 6.16 7.72
N THR A 18 5.72 5.49 8.55
CA THR A 18 6.81 6.14 9.31
C THR A 18 7.89 6.70 8.37
N LEU A 19 8.28 5.94 7.35
CA LEU A 19 9.23 6.42 6.33
C LEU A 19 8.67 7.63 5.58
N TYR A 20 7.39 7.59 5.20
CA TYR A 20 6.72 8.73 4.58
C TYR A 20 6.82 9.97 5.46
N GLN A 21 6.39 9.89 6.72
CA GLN A 21 6.38 11.03 7.64
C GLN A 21 7.78 11.59 7.92
N THR A 22 8.79 10.73 8.05
CA THR A 22 10.13 11.15 8.49
C THR A 22 11.05 11.55 7.34
N ARG A 23 10.85 11.02 6.13
CA ARG A 23 11.77 11.21 4.99
C ARG A 23 11.14 11.79 3.75
N VAL A 24 9.84 11.59 3.51
CA VAL A 24 9.17 12.07 2.29
C VAL A 24 8.44 13.38 2.56
N ALA A 25 7.52 13.39 3.52
CA ALA A 25 6.68 14.53 3.84
C ALA A 25 7.44 15.85 4.09
N PRO A 26 8.63 15.88 4.72
CA PRO A 26 9.36 17.13 4.95
C PRO A 26 9.83 17.84 3.66
N SER A 27 9.92 17.12 2.54
CA SER A 27 10.44 17.65 1.27
C SER A 27 9.50 17.39 0.09
N PHE A 28 8.29 16.90 0.36
CA PHE A 28 7.31 16.54 -0.66
C PHE A 28 5.96 17.18 -0.37
N ALA A 29 5.52 18.10 -1.24
CA ALA A 29 4.30 18.87 -1.06
C ALA A 29 3.04 18.21 -1.66
N GLY A 30 3.18 17.05 -2.30
CA GLY A 30 2.03 16.33 -2.89
C GLY A 30 1.23 15.56 -1.84
N PRO A 31 -0.07 15.29 -2.10
CA PRO A 31 -0.89 14.52 -1.18
C PRO A 31 -0.38 13.09 -1.04
N PHE A 32 -0.63 12.49 0.13
CA PHE A 32 -0.38 11.07 0.38
C PHE A 32 -1.68 10.28 0.27
N ILE A 33 -1.80 9.49 -0.79
CA ILE A 33 -2.97 8.66 -1.05
C ILE A 33 -2.76 7.28 -0.44
N ASN A 34 -3.47 6.98 0.63
CA ASN A 34 -3.37 5.74 1.39
C ASN A 34 -4.78 5.23 1.74
N ALA A 35 -5.08 3.99 1.36
CA ALA A 35 -6.39 3.37 1.58
C ALA A 35 -6.71 3.19 3.07
N ASP A 36 -5.74 2.83 3.91
CA ASP A 36 -5.93 2.67 5.36
C ASP A 36 -6.26 4.04 6.01
N LEU A 37 -5.65 5.12 5.53
CA LEU A 37 -5.97 6.48 6.00
C LEU A 37 -7.38 6.91 5.56
N ILE A 38 -7.74 6.64 4.30
CA ILE A 38 -9.09 6.91 3.78
C ILE A 38 -10.13 6.14 4.59
N GLN A 39 -9.90 4.84 4.84
CA GLN A 39 -10.80 4.02 5.64
C GLN A 39 -10.96 4.59 7.06
N ARG A 40 -9.85 4.94 7.72
CA ARG A 40 -9.86 5.40 9.10
C ARG A 40 -10.45 6.80 9.26
N ASP A 41 -10.02 7.74 8.44
CA ASP A 41 -10.27 9.17 8.65
C ASP A 41 -11.54 9.65 7.95
N GLU A 42 -11.82 9.10 6.76
CA GLU A 42 -12.91 9.55 5.90
C GLU A 42 -14.14 8.63 6.00
N LEU A 43 -13.96 7.32 5.79
CA LEU A 43 -15.07 6.36 5.92
C LEU A 43 -15.44 6.10 7.37
N ARG A 44 -14.43 6.12 8.27
CA ARG A 44 -14.57 5.87 9.72
C ARG A 44 -15.26 4.55 10.04
N ASP A 45 -15.03 3.54 9.19
CA ASP A 45 -15.62 2.21 9.30
C ASP A 45 -14.52 1.14 9.25
N PRO A 46 -14.34 0.32 10.30
CA PRO A 46 -13.35 -0.77 10.33
C PRO A 46 -13.78 -2.02 9.55
N SER A 47 -14.97 -2.02 8.92
CA SER A 47 -15.48 -3.16 8.18
C SER A 47 -14.58 -3.55 6.99
N MET A 48 -14.66 -4.82 6.61
CA MET A 48 -13.96 -5.31 5.41
C MET A 48 -14.51 -4.64 4.14
N GLU A 49 -15.82 -4.36 4.08
CA GLU A 49 -16.43 -3.64 2.96
C GLU A 49 -15.85 -2.23 2.81
N ALA A 50 -15.72 -1.49 3.92
CA ALA A 50 -15.10 -0.17 3.91
C ALA A 50 -13.63 -0.21 3.48
N SER A 51 -12.90 -1.28 3.80
CA SER A 51 -11.53 -1.48 3.32
C SER A 51 -11.47 -1.60 1.79
N TYR A 52 -12.39 -2.34 1.17
CA TYR A 52 -12.50 -2.42 -0.29
C TYR A 52 -12.87 -1.07 -0.90
N ARG A 53 -13.88 -0.38 -0.35
CA ARG A 53 -14.26 0.96 -0.83
C ARG A 53 -13.13 1.98 -0.70
N ALA A 54 -12.38 1.95 0.40
CA ALA A 54 -11.24 2.84 0.57
C ALA A 54 -10.14 2.58 -0.46
N ALA A 55 -9.93 1.31 -0.85
CA ALA A 55 -8.98 0.96 -1.91
C ALA A 55 -9.43 1.46 -3.29
N GLU A 56 -10.73 1.43 -3.58
CA GLU A 56 -11.33 2.00 -4.80
C GLU A 56 -11.16 3.52 -4.83
N ILE A 57 -11.55 4.23 -3.76
CA ILE A 57 -11.36 5.68 -3.63
C ILE A 57 -9.88 6.06 -3.78
N ALA A 58 -8.98 5.29 -3.19
CA ALA A 58 -7.54 5.51 -3.35
C ALA A 58 -7.09 5.34 -4.81
N ALA A 59 -7.66 4.38 -5.54
CA ALA A 59 -7.36 4.17 -6.96
C ALA A 59 -7.86 5.32 -7.83
N GLU A 60 -9.09 5.77 -7.60
CA GLU A 60 -9.71 6.91 -8.30
C GLU A 60 -8.88 8.19 -8.11
N ARG A 61 -8.53 8.54 -6.87
CA ARG A 61 -7.71 9.74 -6.58
C ARG A 61 -6.34 9.69 -7.24
N ARG A 62 -5.70 8.52 -7.27
CA ARG A 62 -4.43 8.37 -7.99
C ARG A 62 -4.60 8.60 -9.49
N ALA A 63 -5.67 8.07 -10.09
CA ALA A 63 -5.98 8.27 -11.50
C ALA A 63 -6.26 9.76 -11.81
N GLU A 64 -7.02 10.45 -10.95
CA GLU A 64 -7.27 11.88 -11.06
C GLU A 64 -5.98 12.71 -11.01
N LEU A 65 -5.09 12.41 -10.05
CA LEU A 65 -3.81 13.11 -9.90
C LEU A 65 -2.89 12.85 -11.10
N LEU A 66 -2.88 11.62 -11.63
CA LEU A 66 -2.16 11.26 -12.86
C LEU A 66 -2.71 11.99 -14.10
N ALA A 67 -4.03 12.14 -14.20
CA ALA A 67 -4.67 12.90 -15.26
C ALA A 67 -4.35 14.40 -15.16
N ALA A 68 -4.38 14.95 -13.95
CA ALA A 68 -4.06 16.35 -13.67
C ALA A 68 -2.55 16.67 -13.73
N LYS A 69 -1.68 15.66 -13.95
CA LYS A 69 -0.22 15.80 -13.89
C LYS A 69 0.28 16.42 -12.58
N GLN A 70 -0.36 16.08 -11.46
CA GLN A 70 0.01 16.54 -10.13
C GLN A 70 0.92 15.52 -9.43
N SER A 71 1.88 16.01 -8.65
CA SER A 71 2.75 15.17 -7.83
C SER A 71 1.98 14.56 -6.67
N PHE A 72 2.20 13.28 -6.36
CA PHE A 72 1.60 12.63 -5.20
C PHE A 72 2.45 11.48 -4.67
N ALA A 73 2.20 11.10 -3.43
CA ALA A 73 2.77 9.94 -2.80
C ALA A 73 1.68 8.89 -2.56
N THR A 74 2.04 7.61 -2.60
CA THR A 74 1.11 6.53 -2.27
C THR A 74 1.87 5.34 -1.71
N GLU A 75 1.18 4.43 -1.03
CA GLU A 75 1.77 3.18 -0.57
C GLU A 75 1.05 1.96 -1.13
N THR A 76 1.78 0.86 -1.22
CA THR A 76 1.23 -0.42 -1.65
C THR A 76 1.93 -1.59 -0.96
N VAL A 77 1.22 -2.71 -0.90
CA VAL A 77 1.76 -4.02 -0.52
C VAL A 77 2.17 -4.79 -1.77
N PHE A 78 3.39 -5.33 -1.79
CA PHE A 78 3.88 -6.25 -2.81
C PHE A 78 3.13 -7.58 -2.74
N SER A 79 1.93 -7.59 -3.29
CA SER A 79 1.03 -8.75 -3.30
C SER A 79 0.67 -9.19 -4.70
N HIS A 80 0.86 -8.32 -5.70
CA HIS A 80 0.67 -8.67 -7.10
C HIS A 80 1.41 -7.66 -8.01
N PRO A 81 2.05 -8.09 -9.11
CA PRO A 81 2.71 -7.19 -10.07
C PRO A 81 1.78 -6.10 -10.63
N SER A 82 0.48 -6.38 -10.76
CA SER A 82 -0.52 -5.40 -11.21
C SER A 82 -0.60 -4.16 -10.32
N LYS A 83 -0.24 -4.26 -9.03
CA LYS A 83 -0.18 -3.10 -8.11
C LYS A 83 0.95 -2.12 -8.44
N LEU A 84 1.85 -2.48 -9.37
CA LEU A 84 2.92 -1.64 -9.88
C LEU A 84 2.56 -0.99 -11.23
N ALA A 85 1.41 -1.30 -11.83
CA ALA A 85 0.98 -0.73 -13.11
C ALA A 85 0.96 0.81 -13.12
N ILE A 86 0.69 1.40 -11.95
CA ILE A 86 0.73 2.86 -11.75
C ILE A 86 2.11 3.48 -12.05
N LEU A 87 3.20 2.72 -11.84
CA LEU A 87 4.56 3.21 -12.13
C LEU A 87 4.76 3.36 -13.63
N THR A 88 4.35 2.35 -14.40
CA THR A 88 4.42 2.37 -15.86
C THR A 88 3.57 3.51 -16.43
N GLU A 89 2.36 3.70 -15.90
CA GLU A 89 1.49 4.80 -16.30
C GLU A 89 2.08 6.18 -15.98
N ALA A 90 2.64 6.36 -14.77
CA ALA A 90 3.27 7.61 -14.38
C ALA A 90 4.49 7.93 -15.26
N GLN A 91 5.33 6.92 -15.57
CA GLN A 91 6.46 7.07 -16.48
C GLN A 91 6.00 7.51 -17.88
N ALA A 92 4.97 6.86 -18.43
CA ALA A 92 4.40 7.21 -19.73
C ALA A 92 3.85 8.66 -19.76
N ARG A 93 3.38 9.17 -18.62
CA ARG A 93 2.89 10.55 -18.45
C ARG A 93 4.01 11.56 -18.15
N GLY A 94 5.27 11.13 -18.09
CA GLY A 94 6.44 11.98 -17.89
C GLY A 94 6.81 12.25 -16.43
N TYR A 95 6.27 11.51 -15.48
CA TYR A 95 6.58 11.68 -14.06
C TYR A 95 8.04 11.31 -13.77
N MET A 96 8.62 11.97 -12.77
CA MET A 96 9.74 11.41 -12.03
C MET A 96 9.19 10.39 -11.05
N VAL A 97 9.58 9.12 -11.19
CA VAL A 97 9.08 8.03 -10.35
C VAL A 97 10.15 7.64 -9.34
N ILE A 98 9.80 7.66 -8.06
CA ILE A 98 10.66 7.29 -6.94
C ILE A 98 10.00 6.13 -6.21
N VAL A 99 10.68 4.99 -6.15
CA VAL A 99 10.19 3.79 -5.43
C VAL A 99 11.05 3.55 -4.20
N MET A 100 10.42 3.53 -3.03
CA MET A 100 11.07 3.25 -1.75
C MET A 100 10.60 1.88 -1.23
N HIS A 101 11.52 0.92 -1.18
CA HIS A 101 11.27 -0.41 -0.65
C HIS A 101 11.48 -0.42 0.86
N VAL A 102 10.49 -0.89 1.62
CA VAL A 102 10.52 -0.88 3.08
C VAL A 102 10.34 -2.29 3.62
N GLY A 103 11.28 -2.75 4.45
CA GLY A 103 11.20 -4.06 5.11
C GLY A 103 11.31 -5.24 4.16
N VAL A 104 12.14 -5.12 3.12
CA VAL A 104 12.45 -6.21 2.18
C VAL A 104 13.96 -6.42 2.21
N ASP A 105 14.40 -7.59 2.67
CA ASP A 105 15.81 -7.98 2.60
C ASP A 105 16.27 -8.11 1.13
N ASP A 106 15.33 -8.41 0.23
CA ASP A 106 15.51 -8.42 -1.22
C ASP A 106 14.16 -8.19 -1.95
N PRO A 107 14.02 -7.12 -2.76
CA PRO A 107 12.82 -6.82 -3.55
C PRO A 107 12.44 -7.90 -4.57
N GLU A 108 13.41 -8.55 -5.20
CA GLU A 108 13.17 -9.60 -6.21
C GLU A 108 12.60 -10.86 -5.55
N LEU A 109 13.09 -11.20 -4.35
CA LEU A 109 12.55 -12.29 -3.54
C LEU A 109 11.10 -12.06 -3.09
N SER A 110 10.69 -10.81 -2.89
CA SER A 110 9.30 -10.49 -2.52
C SER A 110 8.33 -10.69 -3.69
N VAL A 111 8.75 -10.31 -4.91
CA VAL A 111 7.99 -10.60 -6.14
C VAL A 111 7.96 -12.10 -6.43
N ALA A 112 9.06 -12.83 -6.21
CA ALA A 112 9.12 -14.28 -6.33
C ALA A 112 8.20 -14.99 -5.31
N ARG A 113 8.12 -14.52 -4.06
CA ARG A 113 7.19 -15.04 -3.03
C ARG A 113 5.72 -14.84 -3.39
N VAL A 114 5.39 -13.73 -4.07
CA VAL A 114 4.03 -13.51 -4.59
C VAL A 114 3.68 -14.53 -5.68
N ARG A 115 4.63 -14.80 -6.60
CA ARG A 115 4.46 -15.83 -7.64
C ARG A 115 4.30 -17.22 -7.04
N ALA A 116 5.14 -17.59 -6.08
CA ALA A 116 5.05 -18.86 -5.36
C ALA A 116 3.67 -19.07 -4.68
N ARG A 117 3.08 -18.02 -4.12
CA ARG A 117 1.72 -18.08 -3.54
C ARG A 117 0.59 -18.20 -4.57
N THR A 118 0.83 -17.76 -5.81
CA THR A 118 -0.16 -17.87 -6.89
C THR A 118 -0.13 -19.26 -7.51
N GLU A 119 1.00 -19.96 -7.43
CA GLU A 119 1.18 -21.33 -7.94
C GLU A 119 0.81 -22.43 -6.92
N GLU A 120 0.91 -22.18 -5.61
CA GLU A 120 0.63 -23.19 -4.57
C GLU A 120 -0.82 -23.26 -4.05
N GLY A 121 -1.77 -22.53 -4.64
CA GLY A 121 -3.19 -22.74 -4.36
C GLY A 121 -3.93 -21.46 -4.01
N GLY A 122 -4.79 -21.04 -4.93
CA GLY A 122 -5.97 -20.28 -4.55
C GLY A 122 -6.79 -21.13 -3.60
N HIS A 123 -6.83 -20.75 -2.32
CA HIS A 123 -8.01 -20.78 -1.45
C HIS A 123 -7.69 -20.08 -0.13
N GLU A 124 -8.49 -19.06 0.17
CA GLU A 124 -8.89 -18.58 1.50
C GLU A 124 -7.81 -17.99 2.42
N SER A 125 -7.88 -16.67 2.66
CA SER A 125 -7.37 -16.08 3.91
C SER A 125 -8.50 -16.02 4.94
N PRO A 126 -8.65 -16.99 5.86
CA PRO A 126 -9.33 -16.72 7.11
C PRO A 126 -8.34 -15.95 7.99
N ARG A 127 -8.60 -14.65 8.16
CA ARG A 127 -7.88 -13.79 9.09
C ARG A 127 -8.00 -14.41 10.49
N ARG A 128 -6.94 -15.10 10.92
CA ARG A 128 -6.90 -15.87 12.17
C ARG A 128 -7.02 -14.91 13.36
N ARG A 129 -8.05 -15.15 14.16
CA ARG A 129 -8.36 -14.55 15.47
C ARG A 129 -7.18 -14.79 16.43
N SER A 130 -6.62 -13.73 16.99
CA SER A 130 -5.71 -13.82 18.14
C SER A 130 -6.53 -13.75 19.43
N ALA A 131 -6.78 -14.91 20.04
CA ALA A 131 -7.10 -15.01 21.46
C ALA A 131 -5.89 -15.66 22.15
N PRO A 132 -5.40 -15.13 23.28
CA PRO A 132 -4.55 -15.93 24.16
C PRO A 132 -5.42 -16.75 25.10
N ALA A 133 -5.05 -18.02 25.23
CA ALA A 133 -5.54 -18.91 26.26
C ALA A 133 -4.98 -18.49 27.62
N THR A 134 -5.84 -18.39 28.63
CA THR A 134 -5.43 -18.51 30.03
C THR A 134 -6.26 -19.62 30.67
N ARG A 135 -5.56 -20.69 31.06
CA ARG A 135 -6.07 -21.83 31.82
C ARG A 135 -5.74 -21.58 33.29
N ALA A 136 -6.74 -21.55 34.16
CA ALA A 136 -6.64 -21.84 35.61
C ALA A 136 -8.07 -22.22 36.07
N ALA A 137 -8.38 -23.51 36.19
CA ALA A 137 -8.20 -24.35 37.38
C ALA A 137 -9.30 -24.14 38.42
N ASN A 138 -10.19 -25.14 38.50
CA ASN A 138 -11.11 -25.42 39.60
C ASN A 138 -10.45 -25.27 40.98
N ARG A 139 -11.06 -24.48 41.86
CA ARG A 139 -11.55 -24.95 43.17
C ARG A 139 -12.58 -23.98 43.73
#